data_AF-A0A1W1BAY8-F1
#
_entry.id   AF-A0A1W1BAY8-F1
#
_cell.length_a   1.000
_cell.length_b   1.000
_cell.length_c   1.000
_cell.angle_alpha   90.00
_cell.angle_beta   90.00
_cell.angle_gamma   90.00
#
_symmetry.space_group_name_H-M   'P 1'
#
loop_
_entity.id
_entity.type
_entity.pdbx_description
1 polymer ?
#
loop_
_entity_poly.entity_id
_entity_poly.type
_entity_poly.pdbx_seq_one_letter_code
_entity_poly.pdbx_strand_id
1 'polypeptide(L)'
;MKKNKRTTQLPWQKPKLESEEPKAQEMIERIKKSPTYRLAIEDSDFLESDEARGVRLELDYLKAELQIKRYGIEHTIVVFGSARIIEHKTALQKLQEIQQLVDKDPQNRELLRELYIAERMVGKSIYYEDARRFGQLVGKSGKGEDDNRVMLMTGGGPGIMEAANRGAYDVGAKSIGLNINLPHEQFPNPYITPDLCFQFHYFAVRKMHFLQRAKALVVYPGGFGTFDELFETLTLIQTGKTEDIPVVLVGKSYWGKAIDFEFLKDEGVIAPEDLDIFYFADNADEAWEYILKWYQEKQRALF
;
A
#
# COMPACT_ATOMS: atom_id res chain seq x y z
N MET A 1 3.10 23.75 -25.05
CA MET A 1 3.73 24.85 -25.80
C MET A 1 3.35 24.75 -27.28
N LYS A 2 2.84 25.83 -27.91
CA LYS A 2 2.71 25.90 -29.38
C LYS A 2 4.12 25.89 -29.97
N LYS A 3 4.56 24.77 -30.57
CA LYS A 3 5.84 24.72 -31.28
C LYS A 3 5.74 25.67 -32.49
N ASN A 4 6.59 26.69 -32.56
CA ASN A 4 6.72 27.53 -33.75
C ASN A 4 7.05 26.62 -34.94
N LYS A 5 6.19 26.60 -35.97
CA LYS A 5 6.46 25.85 -37.21
C LYS A 5 7.60 26.56 -37.95
N ARG A 6 8.76 25.92 -37.97
CA ARG A 6 9.93 26.41 -38.73
C ARG A 6 9.62 26.26 -40.23
N THR A 7 9.72 27.36 -40.97
CA THR A 7 9.47 27.40 -42.41
C THR A 7 10.71 27.04 -43.23
N THR A 8 11.91 27.28 -42.70
CA THR A 8 13.18 26.95 -43.36
C THR A 8 13.64 25.54 -42.97
N GLN A 9 14.06 24.75 -43.97
CA GLN A 9 14.65 23.43 -43.76
C GLN A 9 15.96 23.52 -42.97
N LEU A 10 16.20 22.51 -42.14
CA LEU A 10 17.49 22.36 -41.46
C LEU A 10 18.53 21.80 -42.44
N PRO A 11 19.80 22.19 -42.31
CA PRO A 11 20.90 21.49 -42.96
C PRO A 11 20.86 19.98 -42.62
N TRP A 12 21.26 19.11 -43.55
CA TRP A 12 21.43 17.66 -43.32
C TRP A 12 20.14 16.90 -42.97
N GLN A 13 18.99 17.38 -43.46
CA GLN A 13 17.72 16.62 -43.41
C GLN A 13 17.74 15.33 -44.25
N LYS A 14 18.72 15.21 -45.15
CA LYS A 14 19.05 13.98 -45.86
C LYS A 14 20.53 13.66 -45.62
N PRO A 15 20.92 12.37 -45.58
CA PRO A 15 22.31 11.92 -45.63
C PRO A 15 23.09 12.59 -46.78
N LYS A 16 24.43 12.66 -46.66
CA LYS A 16 25.27 13.12 -47.78
C LYS A 16 24.97 12.32 -49.03
N LEU A 17 25.15 12.95 -50.19
CA LEU A 17 25.08 12.23 -51.45
C LEU A 17 26.19 11.17 -51.50
N GLU A 18 25.91 10.02 -52.11
CA GLU A 18 26.91 8.94 -52.29
C GLU A 18 28.15 9.43 -53.06
N SER A 19 27.99 10.44 -53.92
CA SER A 19 29.09 11.09 -54.64
C SER A 19 30.05 11.86 -53.73
N GLU A 20 29.59 12.31 -52.55
CA GLU A 20 30.41 13.04 -51.56
C GLU A 20 30.98 12.11 -50.50
N GLU A 21 30.22 11.09 -50.10
CA GLU A 21 30.64 10.07 -49.12
C GLU A 21 29.86 8.77 -49.38
N PRO A 22 30.48 7.77 -50.05
CA PRO A 22 29.81 6.55 -50.46
C PRO A 22 29.21 5.74 -49.30
N LYS A 23 29.76 5.85 -48.08
CA LYS A 23 29.28 5.11 -46.91
C LYS A 23 28.36 5.93 -46.00
N ALA A 24 27.95 7.14 -46.40
CA ALA A 24 27.21 8.06 -45.54
C ALA A 24 25.92 7.45 -44.98
N GLN A 25 25.16 6.77 -45.83
CA GLN A 25 23.92 6.11 -45.44
C GLN A 25 24.17 5.03 -44.38
N GLU A 26 25.13 4.13 -44.63
CA GLU A 26 25.48 3.05 -43.70
C GLU A 26 25.95 3.57 -42.35
N MET A 27 26.83 4.59 -42.35
CA MET A 27 27.35 5.22 -41.13
C MET A 27 26.23 5.85 -40.30
N ILE A 28 25.30 6.57 -40.94
CA ILE A 28 24.16 7.19 -40.27
C ILE A 28 23.21 6.14 -39.70
N GLU A 29 22.95 5.05 -40.44
CA GLU A 29 22.11 3.96 -39.93
C GLU A 29 22.75 3.25 -38.74
N ARG A 30 24.09 3.10 -38.72
CA ARG A 30 24.81 2.59 -37.53
C ARG A 30 24.67 3.53 -36.33
N ILE A 31 24.75 4.85 -36.52
CA ILE A 31 24.54 5.83 -35.45
C ILE A 31 23.11 5.76 -34.92
N LYS A 32 22.11 5.75 -35.81
CA LYS A 32 20.69 5.70 -35.41
C LYS A 32 20.30 4.43 -34.66
N LYS A 33 20.97 3.30 -34.95
CA LYS A 33 20.80 2.04 -34.23
C LYS A 33 21.52 2.00 -32.88
N SER A 34 22.45 2.92 -32.63
CA SER A 34 23.18 3.00 -31.36
C SER A 34 22.23 3.38 -30.22
N PRO A 35 22.28 2.71 -29.06
CA PRO A 35 21.55 3.14 -27.86
C PRO A 35 21.82 4.59 -27.49
N THR A 36 23.07 5.05 -27.66
CA THR A 36 23.48 6.44 -27.34
C THR A 36 22.83 7.52 -28.20
N TYR A 37 22.18 7.16 -29.31
CA TYR A 37 21.44 8.11 -30.15
C TYR A 37 19.95 8.17 -29.80
N ARG A 38 19.46 7.29 -28.92
CA ARG A 38 18.09 7.32 -28.42
C ARG A 38 17.91 8.52 -27.49
N LEU A 39 16.69 9.06 -27.44
CA LEU A 39 16.35 10.08 -26.45
C LEU A 39 16.30 9.43 -25.07
N ALA A 40 16.97 10.02 -24.07
CA ALA A 40 17.08 9.41 -22.74
C ALA A 40 15.73 9.09 -22.06
N ILE A 41 14.69 9.90 -22.32
CA ILE A 41 13.34 9.68 -21.78
C ILE A 41 12.58 8.55 -22.48
N GLU A 42 13.05 8.12 -23.66
CA GLU A 42 12.48 7.05 -24.47
C GLU A 42 13.35 5.79 -24.44
N ASP A 43 14.51 5.83 -23.78
CA ASP A 43 15.47 4.72 -23.70
C ASP A 43 15.25 3.88 -22.44
N SER A 44 14.43 2.84 -22.54
CA SER A 44 14.11 1.94 -21.42
C SER A 44 15.35 1.28 -20.83
N ASP A 45 16.32 0.90 -21.67
CA ASP A 45 17.55 0.24 -21.21
C ASP A 45 18.34 1.15 -20.26
N PHE A 46 18.40 2.45 -20.57
CA PHE A 46 19.00 3.46 -19.68
C PHE A 46 18.13 3.69 -18.45
N LEU A 47 16.82 3.90 -18.61
CA LEU A 47 15.92 4.19 -17.48
C LEU A 47 15.87 3.04 -16.46
N GLU A 48 15.96 1.80 -16.91
CA GLU A 48 15.97 0.60 -16.07
C GLU A 48 17.35 0.27 -15.49
N SER A 49 18.41 0.97 -15.91
CA SER A 49 19.77 0.78 -15.41
C SER A 49 19.94 1.22 -13.96
N ASP A 50 20.99 0.72 -13.30
CA ASP A 50 21.29 1.07 -11.91
C ASP A 50 21.71 2.53 -11.76
N GLU A 51 22.35 3.10 -12.77
CA GLU A 51 22.74 4.52 -12.82
C GLU A 51 21.52 5.44 -12.82
N ALA A 52 20.43 5.04 -13.49
CA ALA A 52 19.18 5.79 -13.51
C ALA A 52 18.27 5.54 -12.29
N ARG A 53 18.68 4.68 -11.35
CA ARG A 53 17.86 4.32 -10.17
C ARG A 53 17.45 5.54 -9.34
N GLY A 54 18.33 6.52 -9.18
CA GLY A 54 18.01 7.76 -8.44
C GLY A 54 16.83 8.52 -9.05
N VAL A 55 16.80 8.63 -10.39
CA VAL A 55 15.71 9.27 -11.13
C VAL A 55 14.42 8.45 -11.00
N ARG A 56 14.50 7.11 -11.09
CA ARG A 56 13.32 6.26 -10.91
C ARG A 56 12.72 6.35 -9.51
N LEU A 57 13.54 6.43 -8.45
CA LEU A 57 13.07 6.66 -7.09
C LEU A 57 12.32 8.00 -6.97
N GLU A 58 12.86 9.06 -7.58
CA GLU A 58 12.22 10.37 -7.62
C GLU A 58 10.88 10.32 -8.35
N LEU A 59 10.80 9.62 -9.49
CA LEU A 59 9.55 9.46 -10.24
C LEU A 59 8.49 8.68 -9.46
N ASP A 60 8.88 7.59 -8.80
CA ASP A 60 7.99 6.76 -7.96
C ASP A 60 7.42 7.61 -6.80
N TYR A 61 8.25 8.48 -6.21
CA TYR A 61 7.83 9.42 -5.19
C TYR A 61 6.87 10.50 -5.72
N LEU A 62 7.31 11.24 -6.74
CA LEU A 62 6.63 12.43 -7.24
C LEU A 62 5.26 12.11 -7.83
N LYS A 63 5.11 10.97 -8.51
CA LYS A 63 3.84 10.58 -9.14
C LYS A 63 2.71 10.49 -8.11
N ALA A 64 2.95 9.82 -6.97
CA ALA A 64 1.97 9.71 -5.90
C ALA A 64 1.81 11.04 -5.15
N GLU A 65 2.91 11.70 -4.79
CA GLU A 65 2.90 12.97 -4.04
C GLU A 65 2.08 14.06 -4.73
N LEU A 66 2.31 14.27 -6.03
CA LEU A 66 1.63 15.32 -6.80
C LEU A 66 0.14 15.04 -6.93
N GLN A 67 -0.25 13.78 -7.09
CA GLN A 67 -1.64 13.40 -7.23
C GLN A 67 -2.39 13.51 -5.90
N ILE A 68 -1.79 13.05 -4.80
CA ILE A 68 -2.33 13.19 -3.44
C ILE A 68 -2.56 14.68 -3.11
N LYS A 69 -1.59 15.54 -3.41
CA LYS A 69 -1.72 16.99 -3.25
C LYS A 69 -2.84 17.62 -4.09
N ARG A 70 -3.02 17.17 -5.35
CA ARG A 70 -4.10 17.67 -6.22
C ARG A 70 -5.49 17.37 -5.67
N TYR A 71 -5.64 16.27 -4.93
CA TYR A 71 -6.90 15.92 -4.27
C TYR A 71 -7.16 16.70 -2.97
N GLY A 72 -6.22 17.52 -2.51
CA GLY A 72 -6.32 18.26 -1.25
C GLY A 72 -6.17 17.36 -0.03
N ILE A 73 -5.44 16.25 -0.16
CA ILE A 73 -5.25 15.29 0.94
C ILE A 73 -4.10 15.76 1.82
N GLU A 74 -4.43 16.09 3.07
CA GLU A 74 -3.46 16.58 4.05
C GLU A 74 -2.93 15.41 4.90
N HIS A 75 -3.81 14.48 5.24
CA HIS A 75 -3.58 13.44 6.22
C HIS A 75 -4.24 12.11 5.83
N THR A 76 -3.75 11.02 6.41
CA THR A 76 -4.25 9.68 6.14
C THR A 76 -4.48 8.87 7.42
N ILE A 77 -5.47 7.99 7.38
CA ILE A 77 -5.62 6.90 8.35
C ILE A 77 -5.19 5.62 7.63
N VAL A 78 -4.08 5.05 8.06
CA VAL A 78 -3.47 3.88 7.40
C VAL A 78 -4.04 2.61 8.00
N VAL A 79 -4.46 1.68 7.15
CA VAL A 79 -4.91 0.35 7.56
C VAL A 79 -4.05 -0.74 6.94
N PHE A 80 -3.49 -1.60 7.80
CA PHE A 80 -2.78 -2.81 7.39
C PHE A 80 -3.45 -4.07 7.92
N GLY A 81 -3.22 -5.18 7.21
CA GLY A 81 -3.67 -6.49 7.63
C GLY A 81 -3.48 -7.53 6.53
N SER A 82 -3.94 -8.74 6.79
CA SER A 82 -3.76 -9.87 5.88
C SER A 82 -4.46 -9.68 4.53
N ALA A 83 -3.73 -9.89 3.45
CA ALA A 83 -4.29 -10.05 2.10
C ALA A 83 -5.10 -11.35 1.90
N ARG A 84 -5.12 -12.23 2.90
CA ARG A 84 -5.72 -13.58 2.83
C ARG A 84 -7.02 -13.70 3.63
N ILE A 85 -7.32 -12.77 4.54
CA ILE A 85 -8.57 -12.78 5.30
C ILE A 85 -9.69 -12.30 4.39
N ILE A 86 -10.71 -13.11 4.16
CA ILE A 86 -11.77 -12.86 3.19
C ILE A 86 -13.14 -12.76 3.87
N GLU A 87 -14.14 -12.29 3.11
CA GLU A 87 -15.55 -12.23 3.54
C GLU A 87 -16.05 -13.55 4.10
N HIS A 88 -16.88 -13.47 5.14
CA HIS A 88 -17.37 -14.64 5.86
C HIS A 88 -18.10 -15.64 4.95
N LYS A 89 -18.93 -15.14 4.04
CA LYS A 89 -19.64 -15.97 3.07
C LYS A 89 -18.68 -16.76 2.18
N THR A 90 -17.65 -16.11 1.65
CA THR A 90 -16.64 -16.75 0.80
C THR A 90 -15.78 -17.73 1.59
N ALA A 91 -15.45 -17.41 2.85
CA ALA A 91 -14.72 -18.31 3.74
C ALA A 91 -15.52 -19.60 4.01
N LEU A 92 -16.83 -19.50 4.27
CA LEU A 92 -17.71 -20.65 4.47
C LEU A 92 -17.81 -21.52 3.20
N GLN A 93 -17.94 -20.90 2.02
CA GLN A 93 -17.97 -21.64 0.76
C GLN A 93 -16.68 -22.45 0.55
N LYS A 94 -15.52 -21.82 0.72
CA LYS A 94 -14.22 -22.52 0.62
C LYS A 94 -14.08 -23.65 1.65
N LEU A 95 -14.54 -23.43 2.87
CA LEU A 95 -14.55 -24.47 3.90
C LEU A 95 -15.39 -25.68 3.46
N GLN A 96 -16.59 -25.45 2.92
CA GLN A 96 -17.45 -26.51 2.41
C GLN A 96 -16.83 -27.27 1.23
N GLU A 97 -16.20 -26.56 0.29
CA GLU A 97 -15.49 -27.17 -0.84
C GLU A 97 -14.36 -28.08 -0.37
N ILE A 98 -13.52 -27.62 0.57
CA ILE A 98 -12.42 -28.41 1.12
C ILE A 98 -12.94 -29.60 1.94
N GLN A 99 -14.02 -29.42 2.72
CA GLN A 99 -14.64 -30.52 3.46
C GLN A 99 -15.10 -31.64 2.52
N GLN A 100 -15.72 -31.31 1.37
CA GLN A 100 -16.12 -32.31 0.38
C GLN A 100 -14.92 -33.06 -0.25
N LEU A 101 -13.76 -32.41 -0.35
CA LEU A 101 -12.53 -33.07 -0.82
C LEU A 101 -11.97 -34.00 0.26
N VAL A 102 -11.95 -33.57 1.52
CA VAL A 102 -11.53 -34.39 2.66
C VAL A 102 -12.42 -35.61 2.81
N ASP A 103 -13.75 -35.47 2.64
CA ASP A 103 -14.69 -36.59 2.73
C ASP A 103 -14.41 -37.69 1.67
N LYS A 104 -13.81 -37.32 0.53
CA LYS A 104 -13.41 -38.25 -0.54
C LYS A 104 -12.05 -38.90 -0.29
N ASP A 105 -11.14 -38.23 0.41
CA ASP A 105 -9.82 -38.74 0.76
C ASP A 105 -9.41 -38.33 2.20
N PRO A 106 -9.97 -38.99 3.23
CA PRO A 106 -9.81 -38.56 4.63
C PRO A 106 -8.41 -38.72 5.21
N GLN A 107 -7.53 -39.47 4.53
CA GLN A 107 -6.15 -39.71 4.99
C GLN A 107 -5.14 -38.73 4.37
N ASN A 108 -5.59 -37.87 3.45
CA ASN A 108 -4.75 -36.90 2.79
C ASN A 108 -4.33 -35.79 3.76
N ARG A 109 -3.06 -35.82 4.16
CA ARG A 109 -2.49 -34.84 5.11
C ARG A 109 -2.53 -33.40 4.60
N GLU A 110 -2.44 -33.20 3.28
CA GLU A 110 -2.51 -31.88 2.69
C GLU A 110 -3.93 -31.31 2.79
N LEU A 111 -4.95 -32.10 2.43
CA LEU A 111 -6.35 -31.70 2.56
C LEU A 111 -6.76 -31.45 4.02
N LEU A 112 -6.29 -32.27 4.97
CA LEU A 112 -6.53 -32.04 6.40
C LEU A 112 -5.91 -30.72 6.89
N ARG A 113 -4.72 -30.37 6.39
CA ARG A 113 -4.08 -29.09 6.69
C ARG A 113 -4.85 -27.93 6.07
N GLU A 114 -5.31 -28.07 4.83
CA GLU A 114 -6.15 -27.06 4.17
C GLU A 114 -7.48 -26.85 4.89
N LEU A 115 -8.12 -27.93 5.35
CA LEU A 115 -9.35 -27.88 6.13
C LEU A 115 -9.14 -27.08 7.42
N TYR A 116 -8.08 -27.40 8.17
CA TYR A 116 -7.71 -26.64 9.35
C TYR A 116 -7.51 -25.15 9.03
N ILE A 117 -6.79 -24.82 7.95
CA ILE A 117 -6.58 -23.43 7.54
C ILE A 117 -7.92 -22.75 7.19
N ALA A 118 -8.82 -23.44 6.49
CA ALA A 118 -10.12 -22.92 6.10
C ALA A 118 -11.02 -22.64 7.32
N GLU A 119 -11.05 -23.53 8.31
CA GLU A 119 -11.76 -23.31 9.59
C GLU A 119 -11.21 -22.08 10.31
N ARG A 120 -9.88 -21.94 10.38
CA ARG A 120 -9.24 -20.76 10.96
C ARG A 120 -9.52 -19.50 10.14
N MET A 121 -9.73 -19.61 8.83
CA MET A 121 -10.09 -18.48 7.98
C MET A 121 -11.52 -18.02 8.23
N VAL A 122 -12.48 -18.94 8.40
CA VAL A 122 -13.84 -18.62 8.83
C VAL A 122 -13.84 -17.91 10.17
N GLY A 123 -13.03 -18.37 11.14
CA GLY A 123 -12.88 -17.68 12.43
C GLY A 123 -12.28 -16.27 12.31
N LYS A 124 -11.42 -16.01 11.31
CA LYS A 124 -10.79 -14.71 11.08
C LYS A 124 -11.60 -13.78 10.18
N SER A 125 -12.61 -14.26 9.47
CA SER A 125 -13.42 -13.42 8.58
C SER A 125 -14.16 -12.31 9.33
N ILE A 126 -14.32 -12.43 10.65
CA ILE A 126 -14.84 -11.34 11.48
C ILE A 126 -14.00 -10.06 11.35
N TYR A 127 -12.68 -10.19 11.19
CA TYR A 127 -11.80 -9.05 10.96
C TYR A 127 -12.03 -8.37 9.61
N TYR A 128 -12.59 -9.08 8.62
CA TYR A 128 -12.98 -8.45 7.35
C TYR A 128 -14.17 -7.50 7.59
N GLU A 129 -15.24 -7.97 8.23
CA GLU A 129 -16.40 -7.11 8.52
C GLU A 129 -16.03 -5.96 9.47
N ASP A 130 -15.13 -6.22 10.42
CA ASP A 130 -14.62 -5.19 11.32
C ASP A 130 -13.79 -4.13 10.57
N ALA A 131 -12.85 -4.53 9.71
CA ALA A 131 -12.09 -3.58 8.89
C ALA A 131 -12.99 -2.77 7.94
N ARG A 132 -14.06 -3.38 7.43
CA ARG A 132 -15.10 -2.68 6.67
C ARG A 132 -15.85 -1.66 7.52
N ARG A 133 -16.23 -2.03 8.74
CA ARG A 133 -16.82 -1.09 9.71
C ARG A 133 -15.87 0.07 10.01
N PHE A 134 -14.58 -0.19 10.21
CA PHE A 134 -13.58 0.84 10.43
C PHE A 134 -13.47 1.80 9.24
N GLY A 135 -13.44 1.27 8.01
CA GLY A 135 -13.47 2.08 6.79
C GLY A 135 -14.68 3.00 6.71
N GLN A 136 -15.87 2.55 7.16
CA GLN A 136 -17.08 3.37 7.22
C GLN A 136 -16.98 4.48 8.27
N LEU A 137 -16.36 4.21 9.43
CA LEU A 137 -16.14 5.19 10.49
C LEU A 137 -15.22 6.31 10.01
N VAL A 138 -14.09 5.96 9.41
CA VAL A 138 -13.15 6.93 8.81
C VAL A 138 -13.85 7.71 7.70
N GLY A 139 -14.56 7.04 6.79
CA GLY A 139 -15.26 7.69 5.67
C GLY A 139 -16.34 8.68 6.10
N LYS A 140 -16.98 8.46 7.26
CA LYS A 140 -18.00 9.36 7.84
C LYS A 140 -17.44 10.49 8.69
N SER A 141 -16.13 10.51 8.93
CA SER A 141 -15.52 11.43 9.89
C SER A 141 -15.27 12.84 9.33
N GLY A 142 -15.24 12.98 7.99
CA GLY A 142 -15.10 14.27 7.31
C GLY A 142 -16.39 15.10 7.29
N LYS A 143 -16.32 16.31 6.73
CA LYS A 143 -17.48 17.22 6.55
C LYS A 143 -18.40 16.87 5.38
N GLY A 144 -18.36 15.63 4.89
CA GLY A 144 -19.12 15.13 3.75
C GLY A 144 -18.27 14.28 2.80
N GLU A 145 -18.89 13.75 1.74
CA GLU A 145 -18.28 12.83 0.77
C GLU A 145 -17.10 13.44 -0.01
N ASP A 146 -17.02 14.77 -0.07
CA ASP A 146 -15.95 15.51 -0.77
C ASP A 146 -14.86 16.07 0.15
N ASP A 147 -14.94 15.85 1.47
CA ASP A 147 -13.87 16.24 2.40
C ASP A 147 -12.72 15.23 2.33
N ASN A 148 -11.73 15.53 1.50
CA ASN A 148 -10.56 14.66 1.30
C ASN A 148 -9.40 14.98 2.25
N ARG A 149 -9.56 15.86 3.24
CA ARG A 149 -8.43 16.31 4.08
C ARG A 149 -7.81 15.15 4.87
N VAL A 150 -8.65 14.24 5.37
CA VAL A 150 -8.24 12.98 6.03
C VAL A 150 -8.85 11.81 5.26
N MET A 151 -8.00 10.94 4.71
CA MET A 151 -8.45 9.81 3.90
C MET A 151 -7.96 8.46 4.41
N LEU A 152 -8.79 7.44 4.22
CA LEU A 152 -8.36 6.06 4.43
C LEU A 152 -7.32 5.66 3.37
N MET A 153 -6.22 5.05 3.81
CA MET A 153 -5.14 4.55 2.95
C MET A 153 -4.81 3.10 3.29
N THR A 154 -4.67 2.26 2.26
CA THR A 154 -4.29 0.85 2.40
C THR A 154 -3.23 0.47 1.38
N GLY A 155 -2.71 -0.76 1.46
CA GLY A 155 -1.85 -1.32 0.40
C GLY A 155 -2.56 -1.68 -0.90
N GLY A 156 -3.88 -1.48 -0.99
CA GLY A 156 -4.67 -1.64 -2.21
C GLY A 156 -4.96 -3.09 -2.64
N GLY A 157 -4.45 -4.09 -1.94
CA GLY A 157 -4.72 -5.50 -2.24
C GLY A 157 -6.08 -6.00 -1.71
N PRO A 158 -6.41 -7.29 -1.93
CA PRO A 158 -7.50 -8.02 -1.29
C PRO A 158 -7.40 -8.07 0.24
N GLY A 159 -8.45 -8.64 0.83
CA GLY A 159 -8.52 -9.00 2.23
C GLY A 159 -8.80 -7.81 3.14
N ILE A 160 -8.04 -7.62 4.22
CA ILE A 160 -8.27 -6.49 5.13
C ILE A 160 -8.17 -5.14 4.41
N MET A 161 -7.21 -5.00 3.49
CA MET A 161 -7.02 -3.77 2.72
C MET A 161 -8.28 -3.46 1.89
N GLU A 162 -8.80 -4.47 1.18
CA GLU A 162 -10.07 -4.39 0.46
C GLU A 162 -11.25 -4.07 1.37
N ALA A 163 -11.37 -4.76 2.51
CA ALA A 163 -12.44 -4.53 3.46
C ALA A 163 -12.51 -3.07 3.91
N ALA A 164 -11.36 -2.51 4.29
CA ALA A 164 -11.27 -1.12 4.70
C ALA A 164 -11.64 -0.16 3.55
N ASN A 165 -11.07 -0.35 2.34
CA ASN A 165 -11.43 0.45 1.18
C ASN A 165 -12.94 0.36 0.85
N ARG A 166 -13.51 -0.85 0.93
CA ARG A 166 -14.94 -1.12 0.75
C ARG A 166 -15.78 -0.36 1.77
N GLY A 167 -15.33 -0.32 3.02
CA GLY A 167 -16.01 0.43 4.07
C GLY A 167 -16.14 1.92 3.77
N ALA A 168 -15.06 2.54 3.31
CA ALA A 168 -15.10 3.94 2.85
C ALA A 168 -16.02 4.11 1.63
N TYR A 169 -15.93 3.20 0.66
CA TYR A 169 -16.77 3.21 -0.54
C TYR A 169 -18.28 3.09 -0.21
N ASP A 170 -18.66 2.22 0.74
CA ASP A 170 -20.07 2.00 1.13
C ASP A 170 -20.77 3.28 1.62
N VAL A 171 -20.00 4.27 2.07
CA VAL A 171 -20.49 5.54 2.62
C VAL A 171 -20.21 6.73 1.71
N GLY A 172 -19.85 6.46 0.45
CA GLY A 172 -19.57 7.50 -0.55
C GLY A 172 -18.21 8.17 -0.40
N ALA A 173 -17.38 7.75 0.56
CA ALA A 173 -16.07 8.34 0.79
C ALA A 173 -15.01 7.79 -0.18
N LYS A 174 -14.06 8.65 -0.54
CA LYS A 174 -12.90 8.26 -1.36
C LYS A 174 -11.89 7.48 -0.50
N SER A 175 -11.07 6.64 -1.13
CA SER A 175 -9.99 5.92 -0.43
C SER A 175 -8.78 5.69 -1.33
N ILE A 176 -7.60 5.55 -0.70
CA ILE A 176 -6.30 5.47 -1.37
C ILE A 176 -5.78 4.03 -1.31
N GLY A 177 -5.18 3.57 -2.42
CA GLY A 177 -4.51 2.28 -2.49
C GLY A 177 -3.07 2.44 -2.99
N LEU A 178 -2.09 2.06 -2.18
CA LEU A 178 -0.68 2.04 -2.56
C LEU A 178 -0.29 0.61 -2.88
N ASN A 179 -0.43 0.17 -4.12
CA ASN A 179 -0.05 -1.17 -4.58
C ASN A 179 1.46 -1.24 -4.88
N ILE A 180 2.01 -2.43 -5.05
CA ILE A 180 3.43 -2.66 -5.36
C ILE A 180 3.54 -3.66 -6.51
N ASN A 181 4.46 -3.43 -7.44
CA ASN A 181 4.74 -4.38 -8.50
C ASN A 181 5.39 -5.64 -7.93
N LEU A 182 4.79 -6.80 -8.18
CA LEU A 182 5.26 -8.11 -7.70
C LEU A 182 5.35 -9.09 -8.88
N PRO A 183 6.24 -10.12 -8.82
CA PRO A 183 6.34 -11.14 -9.87
C PRO A 183 5.02 -11.88 -10.15
N HIS A 184 4.18 -12.02 -9.12
CA HIS A 184 2.79 -12.45 -9.24
C HIS A 184 1.91 -11.28 -8.82
N GLU A 185 1.36 -10.59 -9.81
CA GLU A 185 0.68 -9.31 -9.60
C GLU A 185 -0.56 -9.48 -8.71
N GLN A 186 -0.62 -8.65 -7.66
CA GLN A 186 -1.82 -8.49 -6.85
C GLN A 186 -2.68 -7.42 -7.50
N PHE A 187 -3.84 -7.80 -8.06
CA PHE A 187 -4.78 -6.81 -8.59
C PHE A 187 -5.22 -5.84 -7.49
N PRO A 188 -5.38 -4.53 -7.81
CA PRO A 188 -5.97 -3.59 -6.89
C PRO A 188 -7.42 -3.99 -6.60
N ASN A 189 -7.88 -3.81 -5.37
CA ASN A 189 -9.28 -4.05 -5.04
C ASN A 189 -10.20 -2.99 -5.68
N PRO A 190 -11.46 -3.34 -6.01
CA PRO A 190 -12.32 -2.49 -6.83
C PRO A 190 -12.92 -1.27 -6.10
N TYR A 191 -12.67 -1.13 -4.79
CA TYR A 191 -13.25 -0.07 -3.96
C TYR A 191 -12.33 1.15 -3.79
N ILE A 192 -11.10 1.07 -4.30
CA ILE A 192 -10.17 2.20 -4.32
C ILE A 192 -10.67 3.25 -5.30
N THR A 193 -10.51 4.53 -4.94
CA THR A 193 -10.79 5.63 -5.88
C THR A 193 -9.84 5.53 -7.08
N PRO A 194 -10.34 5.45 -8.34
CA PRO A 194 -9.51 5.16 -9.51
C PRO A 194 -8.27 6.06 -9.66
N ASP A 195 -8.41 7.35 -9.42
CA ASP A 195 -7.34 8.34 -9.52
C ASP A 195 -6.37 8.37 -8.31
N LEU A 196 -6.62 7.54 -7.30
CA LEU A 196 -5.84 7.38 -6.06
C LEU A 196 -5.36 5.93 -5.84
N CYS A 197 -5.28 5.15 -6.92
CA CYS A 197 -4.62 3.86 -6.93
C CYS A 197 -3.22 3.98 -7.55
N PHE A 198 -2.18 3.81 -6.74
CA PHE A 198 -0.78 3.96 -7.16
C PHE A 198 -0.09 2.61 -7.19
N GLN A 199 0.71 2.35 -8.23
CA GLN A 199 1.54 1.15 -8.32
C GLN A 199 3.01 1.58 -8.19
N PHE A 200 3.65 1.17 -7.10
CA PHE A 200 5.05 1.47 -6.83
C PHE A 200 5.97 0.39 -7.38
N HIS A 201 7.21 0.76 -7.68
CA HIS A 201 8.29 -0.18 -7.96
C HIS A 201 9.13 -0.45 -6.71
N TYR A 202 9.37 0.59 -5.89
CA TYR A 202 10.26 0.50 -4.73
C TYR A 202 9.48 0.45 -3.42
N PHE A 203 9.67 -0.62 -2.63
CA PHE A 203 9.05 -0.78 -1.32
C PHE A 203 9.32 0.40 -0.38
N ALA A 204 10.56 0.92 -0.36
CA ALA A 204 10.93 2.03 0.51
C ALA A 204 10.12 3.32 0.22
N VAL A 205 9.89 3.63 -1.06
CA VAL A 205 9.10 4.82 -1.44
C VAL A 205 7.63 4.63 -1.09
N ARG A 206 7.10 3.42 -1.31
CA ARG A 206 5.74 3.05 -0.89
C ARG A 206 5.54 3.20 0.62
N LYS A 207 6.49 2.68 1.41
CA LYS A 207 6.49 2.75 2.88
C LYS A 207 6.56 4.18 3.39
N MET A 208 7.41 5.00 2.77
CA MET A 208 7.46 6.44 3.06
C MET A 208 6.10 7.11 2.84
N HIS A 209 5.39 6.80 1.74
CA HIS A 209 4.06 7.37 1.47
C HIS A 209 2.98 6.93 2.46
N PHE A 210 3.08 5.75 3.06
CA PHE A 210 2.17 5.36 4.15
C PHE A 210 2.30 6.29 5.35
N LEU A 211 3.54 6.54 5.79
CA LEU A 211 3.79 7.21 7.08
C LEU A 211 3.91 8.73 6.97
N GLN A 212 4.35 9.28 5.83
CA GLN A 212 4.60 10.72 5.67
C GLN A 212 3.40 11.61 6.05
N ARG A 213 2.17 11.10 5.88
CA ARG A 213 0.92 11.82 6.17
C ARG A 213 0.00 11.09 7.16
N ALA A 214 0.48 10.00 7.75
CA ALA A 214 -0.33 9.22 8.67
C ALA A 214 -0.68 10.04 9.92
N LYS A 215 -1.96 10.04 10.28
CA LYS A 215 -2.48 10.49 11.57
C LYS A 215 -2.86 9.33 12.48
N ALA A 216 -3.01 8.14 11.94
CA ALA A 216 -3.12 6.93 12.74
C ALA A 216 -2.70 5.73 11.90
N LEU A 217 -2.25 4.70 12.59
CA LEU A 217 -2.05 3.38 12.01
C LEU A 217 -2.98 2.39 12.69
N VAL A 218 -3.78 1.66 11.92
CA VAL A 218 -4.63 0.57 12.43
C VAL A 218 -4.22 -0.74 11.77
N VAL A 219 -3.88 -1.73 12.61
CA VAL A 219 -3.27 -2.98 12.19
C VAL A 219 -4.13 -4.15 12.62
N TYR A 220 -4.73 -4.78 11.62
CA TYR A 220 -5.49 -6.02 11.77
C TYR A 220 -4.57 -7.25 11.68
N PRO A 221 -5.06 -8.44 12.05
CA PRO A 221 -4.32 -9.69 11.92
C PRO A 221 -3.74 -9.91 10.52
N GLY A 222 -2.46 -10.30 10.48
CA GLY A 222 -1.64 -10.15 9.29
C GLY A 222 -0.55 -11.20 9.09
N GLY A 223 0.20 -11.06 8.01
CA GLY A 223 1.40 -11.85 7.74
C GLY A 223 2.65 -10.98 7.83
N PHE A 224 3.75 -11.42 7.21
CA PHE A 224 5.02 -10.70 7.27
C PHE A 224 4.96 -9.24 6.80
N GLY A 225 4.23 -8.92 5.73
CA GLY A 225 4.08 -7.52 5.32
C GLY A 225 3.37 -6.66 6.37
N THR A 226 2.42 -7.24 7.12
CA THR A 226 1.77 -6.52 8.22
C THR A 226 2.74 -6.29 9.39
N PHE A 227 3.58 -7.27 9.69
CA PHE A 227 4.60 -7.15 10.72
C PHE A 227 5.71 -6.17 10.36
N ASP A 228 6.18 -6.23 9.12
CA ASP A 228 7.19 -5.32 8.57
C ASP A 228 6.76 -3.86 8.76
N GLU A 229 5.52 -3.55 8.38
CA GLU A 229 4.97 -2.19 8.44
C GLU A 229 4.66 -1.77 9.90
N LEU A 230 4.20 -2.70 10.74
CA LEU A 230 4.00 -2.46 12.16
C LEU A 230 5.33 -2.10 12.83
N PHE A 231 6.34 -2.95 12.70
CA PHE A 231 7.62 -2.74 13.37
C PHE A 231 8.38 -1.53 12.82
N GLU A 232 8.30 -1.26 11.52
CA GLU A 232 8.85 -0.02 10.97
C GLU A 232 8.21 1.19 11.65
N THR A 233 6.89 1.20 11.80
CA THR A 233 6.18 2.31 12.45
C THR A 233 6.57 2.44 13.92
N LEU A 234 6.59 1.33 14.67
CA LEU A 234 6.99 1.32 16.08
C LEU A 234 8.42 1.84 16.25
N THR A 235 9.36 1.38 15.43
CA THR A 235 10.76 1.84 15.47
C THR A 235 10.89 3.31 15.10
N LEU A 236 10.14 3.81 14.12
CA LEU A 236 10.18 5.23 13.76
C LEU A 236 9.63 6.13 14.87
N ILE A 237 8.58 5.70 15.59
CA ILE A 237 8.04 6.43 16.74
C ILE A 237 9.03 6.37 17.91
N GLN A 238 9.50 5.17 18.27
CA GLN A 238 10.50 4.94 19.33
C GLN A 238 11.75 5.82 19.14
N THR A 239 12.23 5.95 17.90
CA THR A 239 13.44 6.72 17.58
C THR A 239 13.19 8.21 17.32
N GLY A 240 11.93 8.66 17.38
CA GLY A 240 11.53 10.05 17.11
C GLY A 240 11.78 10.50 15.66
N LYS A 241 11.82 9.55 14.71
CA LYS A 241 12.00 9.83 13.27
C LYS A 241 10.72 10.20 12.56
N THR A 242 9.58 9.89 13.16
CA THR A 242 8.25 10.35 12.74
C THR A 242 7.55 11.06 13.89
N GLU A 243 6.50 11.83 13.58
CA GLU A 243 5.61 12.35 14.61
C GLU A 243 4.94 11.21 15.37
N ASP A 244 4.76 11.41 16.67
CA ASP A 244 3.95 10.53 17.51
C ASP A 244 2.50 10.49 16.99
N ILE A 245 2.03 9.29 16.66
CA ILE A 245 0.68 9.00 16.13
C ILE A 245 0.11 7.76 16.82
N PRO A 246 -1.22 7.65 17.00
CA PRO A 246 -1.83 6.45 17.56
C PRO A 246 -1.63 5.24 16.65
N VAL A 247 -1.06 4.17 17.21
CA VAL A 247 -0.95 2.84 16.59
C VAL A 247 -1.93 1.90 17.28
N VAL A 248 -2.89 1.35 16.55
CA VAL A 248 -3.94 0.48 17.10
C VAL A 248 -3.83 -0.93 16.52
N LEU A 249 -3.67 -1.92 17.40
CA LEU A 249 -3.64 -3.34 17.07
C LEU A 249 -5.02 -3.96 17.31
N VAL A 250 -5.76 -4.23 16.23
CA VAL A 250 -7.12 -4.80 16.33
C VAL A 250 -7.03 -6.32 16.44
N GLY A 251 -7.81 -6.90 17.37
CA GLY A 251 -7.83 -8.34 17.63
C GLY A 251 -6.83 -8.75 18.68
N LYS A 252 -7.00 -8.27 19.92
CA LYS A 252 -6.11 -8.53 21.06
C LYS A 252 -5.74 -10.00 21.24
N SER A 253 -6.71 -10.90 21.08
CA SER A 253 -6.48 -12.36 21.21
C SER A 253 -5.56 -12.94 20.12
N TYR A 254 -5.54 -12.34 18.92
CA TYR A 254 -4.62 -12.71 17.86
C TYR A 254 -3.21 -12.21 18.19
N TRP A 255 -3.08 -10.93 18.53
CA TRP A 255 -1.77 -10.32 18.78
C TRP A 255 -1.05 -10.91 19.98
N GLY A 256 -1.75 -11.19 21.09
CA GLY A 256 -1.16 -11.84 22.25
C GLY A 256 -0.66 -13.27 21.99
N LYS A 257 -1.01 -13.89 20.86
CA LYS A 257 -0.42 -15.16 20.39
C LYS A 257 0.68 -14.97 19.35
N ALA A 258 0.60 -13.87 18.60
CA ALA A 258 1.50 -13.62 17.48
C ALA A 258 2.84 -13.05 17.95
N ILE A 259 2.82 -12.27 19.03
CA ILE A 259 4.00 -11.66 19.64
C ILE A 259 3.78 -11.41 21.13
N ASP A 260 4.83 -11.65 21.91
CA ASP A 260 4.89 -11.29 23.32
C ASP A 260 5.77 -10.03 23.48
N PHE A 261 5.13 -8.86 23.56
CA PHE A 261 5.84 -7.59 23.74
C PHE A 261 6.37 -7.41 25.16
N GLU A 262 5.72 -8.03 26.16
CA GLU A 262 6.19 -8.02 27.55
C GLU A 262 7.52 -8.78 27.66
N PHE A 263 7.63 -9.92 26.97
CA PHE A 263 8.89 -10.64 26.86
C PHE A 263 10.02 -9.76 26.27
N LEU A 264 9.76 -8.96 25.23
CA LEU A 264 10.78 -8.06 24.68
C LEU A 264 11.26 -7.01 25.69
N LYS A 265 10.33 -6.48 26.50
CA LYS A 265 10.64 -5.54 27.58
C LYS A 265 11.44 -6.23 28.69
N ASP A 266 11.03 -7.42 29.10
CA ASP A 266 11.67 -8.20 30.17
C ASP A 266 13.08 -8.66 29.78
N GLU A 267 13.32 -8.96 28.50
CA GLU A 267 14.66 -9.23 27.95
C GLU A 267 15.52 -7.95 27.78
N GLY A 268 14.95 -6.77 28.04
CA GLY A 268 15.66 -5.49 27.98
C GLY A 268 16.01 -5.02 26.57
N VAL A 269 15.31 -5.52 25.54
CA VAL A 269 15.54 -5.11 24.14
C VAL A 269 14.61 -3.97 23.68
N ILE A 270 13.62 -3.60 24.51
CA ILE A 270 12.82 -2.37 24.42
C ILE A 270 12.65 -1.76 25.82
N ALA A 271 12.40 -0.47 25.91
CA ALA A 271 12.11 0.22 27.16
C ALA A 271 10.65 -0.03 27.61
N PRO A 272 10.33 0.06 28.93
CA PRO A 272 8.96 -0.05 29.40
C PRO A 272 7.98 0.91 28.73
N GLU A 273 8.42 2.14 28.43
CA GLU A 273 7.59 3.17 27.78
C GLU A 273 7.32 2.88 26.30
N ASP A 274 8.08 1.97 25.66
CA ASP A 274 7.83 1.58 24.27
C ASP A 274 6.51 0.80 24.11
N LEU A 275 6.01 0.21 25.21
CA LEU A 275 4.69 -0.43 25.23
C LEU A 275 3.54 0.59 25.17
N ASP A 276 3.80 1.87 25.44
CA ASP A 276 2.79 2.94 25.34
C ASP A 276 2.62 3.45 23.90
N ILE A 277 3.46 3.00 22.95
CA ILE A 277 3.41 3.40 21.53
C ILE A 277 2.15 2.85 20.84
N PHE A 278 1.61 1.71 21.28
CA PHE A 278 0.48 1.07 20.65
C PHE A 278 -0.64 0.71 21.64
N TYR A 279 -1.85 0.55 21.11
CA TYR A 279 -3.05 0.20 21.87
C TYR A 279 -3.73 -1.01 21.26
N PHE A 280 -4.21 -1.94 22.09
CA PHE A 280 -5.04 -3.06 21.64
C PHE A 280 -6.51 -2.69 21.66
N ALA A 281 -7.18 -2.90 20.52
CA ALA A 281 -8.64 -2.79 20.42
C ALA A 281 -9.25 -4.15 20.04
N ASP A 282 -10.46 -4.42 20.52
CA ASP A 282 -11.19 -5.64 20.18
C ASP A 282 -11.97 -5.49 18.86
N ASN A 283 -12.33 -4.26 18.47
CA ASN A 283 -13.12 -3.97 17.28
C ASN A 283 -12.88 -2.56 16.71
N ALA A 284 -13.49 -2.28 15.56
CA ALA A 284 -13.39 -1.04 14.82
C ALA A 284 -13.89 0.20 15.59
N ASP A 285 -14.99 0.08 16.33
CA ASP A 285 -15.57 1.20 17.07
C ASP A 285 -14.64 1.60 18.22
N GLU A 286 -14.10 0.63 18.97
CA GLU A 286 -13.09 0.88 20.02
C GLU A 286 -11.81 1.48 19.44
N ALA A 287 -11.32 0.96 18.30
CA ALA A 287 -10.14 1.50 17.62
C ALA A 287 -10.33 2.97 17.23
N TRP A 288 -11.50 3.31 16.68
CA TRP A 288 -11.82 4.67 16.28
C TRP A 288 -11.99 5.62 17.47
N GLU A 289 -12.69 5.18 18.52
CA GLU A 289 -12.85 5.94 19.76
C GLU A 289 -11.50 6.23 20.43
N TYR A 290 -10.59 5.27 20.45
CA TYR A 290 -9.23 5.47 20.96
C TYR A 290 -8.48 6.54 20.16
N ILE A 291 -8.51 6.48 18.82
CA ILE A 291 -7.86 7.49 17.97
C ILE A 291 -8.39 8.90 18.29
N LEU A 292 -9.71 9.06 18.37
CA LEU A 292 -10.33 10.34 18.71
C LEU A 292 -9.90 10.84 20.10
N LYS A 293 -9.92 9.96 21.10
CA LYS A 293 -9.51 10.27 22.47
C LYS A 293 -8.04 10.67 22.54
N TRP A 294 -7.16 9.94 21.85
CA TRP A 294 -5.72 10.23 21.80
C TRP A 294 -5.45 11.66 21.30
N TYR A 295 -6.14 12.08 20.23
CA TYR A 295 -6.00 13.43 19.68
C TYR A 295 -6.54 14.50 20.63
N GLN A 296 -7.64 14.23 21.34
CA GLN A 296 -8.18 15.12 22.37
C GLN A 296 -7.19 15.30 23.53
N GLU A 297 -6.61 14.20 24.04
CA GLU A 297 -5.65 14.22 25.15
C GLU A 297 -4.35 14.95 24.78
N LYS A 298 -3.88 14.76 23.54
CA LYS A 298 -2.68 15.45 23.01
C LYS A 298 -2.96 16.90 22.59
N GLN A 299 -4.22 17.36 22.67
CA GLN A 299 -4.67 18.69 22.22
C GLN A 299 -4.26 18.99 20.76
N ARG A 300 -4.31 17.95 19.92
CA ARG A 300 -4.00 18.02 18.49
C ARG A 300 -5.27 17.82 17.68
N ALA A 301 -5.39 18.51 16.56
CA ALA A 301 -6.49 18.31 15.65
C ALA A 301 -6.26 17.04 14.81
N LEU A 302 -7.29 16.20 14.70
CA LEU A 302 -7.35 15.11 13.73
C LEU A 302 -7.74 15.65 12.33
N PHE A 303 -8.61 16.67 12.27
CA PHE A 303 -9.14 17.34 11.07
C PHE A 303 -9.05 18.87 11.16
#